data_AF-A0A530GL04-F1
#
_entry.id   AF-A0A530GL04-F1
#
_cell.length_a   1.000
_cell.length_b   1.000
_cell.length_c   1.000
_cell.angle_alpha   90.00
_cell.angle_beta   90.00
_cell.angle_gamma   90.00
#
_symmetry.space_group_name_H-M   'P 1'
#
loop_
_entity.id
_entity.type
_entity.pdbx_description
1 polymer ?
#
loop_
_entity_poly.entity_id
_entity_poly.type
_entity_poly.pdbx_seq_one_letter_code
_entity_poly.pdbx_strand_id
1 'polypeptide(L)'
;LLQMLPGIAEAERHGAAERYLARTGADWPDGERDRALDAVLSILSDDRFGALFSPSSRAEVAIMGSLEVKGRLRSISGKIDRLAVTPQKVSIVDYKTNRPAPKDLAEVPPAYVLQLALYRALLEPLYPGRAVTAALLFTEAPRLIELPARAMDDALARLTGA
;
A
#
# COMPACT_ATOMS: atom_id res chain seq x y z
N LEU A 1 -11.14 -6.84 3.11
CA LEU A 1 -10.79 -7.06 4.54
C LEU A 1 -9.75 -6.08 5.06
N LEU A 2 -8.53 -6.04 4.49
CA LEU A 2 -7.47 -5.13 4.96
C LEU A 2 -7.94 -3.68 5.07
N GLN A 3 -8.73 -3.17 4.12
CA GLN A 3 -9.32 -1.82 4.19
C GLN A 3 -10.12 -1.56 5.49
N MET A 4 -10.96 -2.51 5.89
CA MET A 4 -12.02 -2.31 6.90
C MET A 4 -11.61 -2.73 8.32
N LEU A 5 -10.92 -3.87 8.45
CA LEU A 5 -10.62 -4.47 9.75
C LEU A 5 -9.78 -3.57 10.69
N PRO A 6 -8.83 -2.74 10.22
CA PRO A 6 -8.11 -1.81 11.10
C PRO A 6 -9.02 -0.86 11.89
N GLY A 7 -10.19 -0.52 11.34
CA GLY A 7 -11.19 0.32 12.01
C GLY A 7 -12.08 -0.42 13.02
N ILE A 8 -11.89 -1.73 13.18
CA ILE A 8 -12.62 -2.57 14.14
C ILE A 8 -11.70 -2.87 15.32
N ALA A 9 -12.28 -2.95 16.54
CA ALA A 9 -11.53 -3.33 17.74
C ALA A 9 -10.87 -4.69 17.56
N GLU A 10 -9.62 -4.84 18.01
CA GLU A 10 -8.78 -6.00 17.72
C GLU A 10 -9.46 -7.34 18.07
N ALA A 11 -10.08 -7.41 19.25
CA ALA A 11 -10.82 -8.59 19.72
C ALA A 11 -12.02 -8.98 18.82
N GLU A 12 -12.56 -8.05 18.05
CA GLU A 12 -13.71 -8.27 17.16
C GLU A 12 -13.31 -8.54 15.71
N ARG A 13 -12.05 -8.29 15.33
CA ARG A 13 -11.58 -8.39 13.93
C ARG A 13 -11.75 -9.78 13.34
N HIS A 14 -11.43 -10.83 14.11
CA HIS A 14 -11.55 -12.22 13.67
C HIS A 14 -13.00 -12.55 13.29
N GLY A 15 -13.94 -12.38 14.22
CA GLY A 15 -15.36 -12.64 13.97
C GLY A 15 -15.97 -11.76 12.88
N ALA A 16 -15.51 -10.51 12.74
CA ALA A 16 -15.93 -9.64 11.65
C ALA A 16 -15.44 -10.15 10.28
N ALA A 17 -14.19 -10.60 10.20
CA ALA A 17 -13.60 -11.16 8.99
C ALA A 17 -14.28 -12.47 8.57
N GLU A 18 -14.53 -13.39 9.51
CA GLU A 18 -15.27 -14.63 9.27
C GLU A 18 -16.66 -14.37 8.71
N ARG A 19 -17.44 -13.48 9.35
CA ARG A 19 -18.78 -13.12 8.88
C ARG A 19 -18.77 -12.52 7.48
N TYR A 20 -17.75 -11.72 7.16
CA TYR A 20 -17.58 -11.15 5.83
C TYR A 20 -17.27 -12.24 4.79
N LEU A 21 -16.27 -13.09 5.06
CA LEU A 21 -15.85 -14.16 4.15
C LEU A 21 -16.94 -15.22 3.96
N ALA A 22 -17.73 -15.52 4.98
CA ALA A 22 -18.88 -16.41 4.87
C ALA A 22 -19.90 -15.92 3.84
N ARG A 23 -20.05 -14.59 3.68
CA ARG A 23 -20.95 -13.97 2.71
C ARG A 23 -20.32 -13.80 1.33
N THR A 24 -19.08 -13.30 1.27
CA THR A 24 -18.44 -12.95 -0.01
C THR A 24 -17.75 -14.12 -0.69
N GLY A 25 -17.38 -15.16 0.06
CA GLY A 25 -16.73 -16.37 -0.43
C GLY A 25 -17.59 -17.62 -0.26
N ALA A 26 -18.92 -17.48 -0.30
CA ALA A 26 -19.83 -18.60 -0.11
C ALA A 26 -19.61 -19.73 -1.12
N ASP A 27 -19.26 -19.37 -2.37
CA ASP A 27 -19.02 -20.30 -3.47
C ASP A 27 -17.52 -20.62 -3.69
N TRP A 28 -16.65 -20.22 -2.76
CA TRP A 28 -15.22 -20.50 -2.88
C TRP A 28 -14.92 -21.97 -2.56
N PRO A 29 -13.87 -22.55 -3.16
CA PRO A 29 -13.39 -23.88 -2.79
C PRO A 29 -13.10 -24.02 -1.30
N ASP A 30 -13.26 -25.23 -0.80
CA ASP A 30 -13.01 -25.55 0.61
C ASP A 30 -11.60 -25.12 1.04
N GLY A 31 -11.54 -24.46 2.20
CA GLY A 31 -10.32 -23.93 2.80
C GLY A 31 -9.79 -22.62 2.21
N GLU A 32 -10.34 -22.07 1.12
CA GLU A 32 -9.88 -20.76 0.62
C GLU A 32 -10.26 -19.61 1.55
N ARG A 33 -11.43 -19.69 2.20
CA ARG A 33 -11.85 -18.69 3.21
C ARG A 33 -10.89 -18.67 4.38
N ASP A 34 -10.51 -19.84 4.89
CA ASP A 34 -9.59 -19.96 6.03
C ASP A 34 -8.20 -19.41 5.67
N ARG A 35 -7.68 -19.75 4.48
CA ARG A 35 -6.41 -19.19 3.98
C ARG A 35 -6.46 -17.67 3.87
N ALA A 36 -7.56 -17.11 3.35
CA ALA A 36 -7.71 -15.66 3.24
C ALA A 36 -7.83 -14.98 4.61
N LEU A 37 -8.51 -15.62 5.56
CA LEU A 37 -8.62 -15.15 6.94
C LEU A 37 -7.24 -15.11 7.61
N ASP A 38 -6.51 -16.23 7.57
CA ASP A 38 -5.18 -16.35 8.16
C ASP A 38 -4.20 -15.36 7.56
N ALA A 39 -4.19 -15.22 6.22
CA ALA A 39 -3.32 -14.27 5.54
C ALA A 39 -3.58 -12.83 5.98
N VAL A 40 -4.86 -12.43 6.07
CA VAL A 40 -5.23 -11.08 6.47
C VAL A 40 -4.90 -10.83 7.95
N LEU A 41 -5.23 -11.77 8.83
CA LEU A 41 -4.97 -11.60 10.27
C LEU A 41 -3.47 -11.56 10.55
N SER A 42 -2.68 -12.42 9.90
CA SER A 42 -1.21 -12.40 9.99
C SER A 42 -0.62 -11.06 9.57
N ILE A 43 -1.14 -10.42 8.52
CA ILE A 43 -0.71 -9.09 8.09
C ILE A 43 -1.08 -8.04 9.15
N LEU A 44 -2.29 -8.11 9.73
CA LEU A 44 -2.77 -7.13 10.70
C LEU A 44 -2.07 -7.24 12.06
N SER A 45 -1.61 -8.43 12.43
CA SER A 45 -0.95 -8.70 13.71
C SER A 45 0.58 -8.56 13.66
N ASP A 46 1.17 -8.36 12.48
CA ASP A 46 2.62 -8.24 12.35
C ASP A 46 3.07 -6.79 12.61
N ASP A 47 3.90 -6.64 13.65
CA ASP A 47 4.39 -5.36 14.16
C ASP A 47 5.08 -4.50 13.08
N ARG A 48 5.67 -5.13 12.06
CA ARG A 48 6.28 -4.42 10.92
C ARG A 48 5.26 -3.56 10.19
N PHE A 49 3.98 -3.91 10.27
CA PHE A 49 2.86 -3.18 9.67
C PHE A 49 2.03 -2.39 10.69
N GLY A 50 2.36 -2.40 11.98
CA GLY A 50 1.53 -1.80 13.03
C GLY A 50 1.20 -0.32 12.77
N ALA A 51 2.18 0.47 12.30
CA ALA A 51 1.95 1.87 11.93
C ALA A 51 0.98 2.03 10.72
N LEU A 52 0.98 1.08 9.79
CA LEU A 52 0.15 1.08 8.57
C LEU A 52 -1.33 0.78 8.88
N PHE A 53 -1.60 0.06 9.95
CA PHE A 53 -2.97 -0.28 10.37
C PHE A 53 -3.37 0.43 11.67
N SER A 54 -2.61 1.46 12.06
CA SER A 54 -2.94 2.32 13.18
C SER A 54 -4.23 3.12 12.91
N PRO A 55 -4.93 3.59 13.95
CA PRO A 55 -6.10 4.47 13.79
C PRO A 55 -5.81 5.78 13.05
N SER A 56 -4.55 6.23 13.05
CA SER A 56 -4.08 7.39 12.28
C SER A 56 -3.89 7.12 10.78
N SER A 57 -4.01 5.86 10.35
CA SER A 57 -3.94 5.49 8.94
C SER A 57 -5.29 5.58 8.24
N ARG A 58 -5.26 5.99 6.99
CA ARG A 58 -6.44 6.10 6.12
C ARG A 58 -6.31 5.12 4.97
N ALA A 59 -7.37 4.40 4.69
CA ALA A 59 -7.47 3.57 3.49
C ALA A 59 -8.03 4.38 2.32
N GLU A 60 -7.75 3.95 1.08
CA GLU A 60 -8.41 4.44 -0.12
C GLU A 60 -8.33 5.97 -0.32
N VAL A 61 -7.14 6.54 -0.09
CA VAL A 61 -6.94 7.99 -0.16
C VAL A 61 -6.80 8.42 -1.61
N ALA A 62 -7.79 9.17 -2.12
CA ALA A 62 -7.69 9.82 -3.43
C ALA A 62 -6.54 10.84 -3.44
N ILE A 63 -5.76 10.84 -4.52
CA ILE A 63 -4.67 11.78 -4.73
C ILE A 63 -4.75 12.36 -6.14
N MET A 64 -4.55 13.67 -6.25
CA MET A 64 -4.51 14.37 -7.52
C MET A 64 -3.55 15.54 -7.42
N GLY A 65 -2.82 15.79 -8.50
CA GLY A 65 -2.01 16.98 -8.65
C GLY A 65 -1.37 17.01 -10.02
N SER A 66 -0.34 17.84 -10.16
CA SER A 66 0.39 17.97 -11.41
C SER A 66 1.88 17.93 -11.16
N LEU A 67 2.62 17.25 -12.04
CA LEU A 67 4.07 17.16 -12.01
C LEU A 67 4.63 17.56 -13.37
N GLU A 68 5.80 18.18 -13.37
CA GLU A 68 6.50 18.49 -14.61
C GLU A 68 7.17 17.22 -15.16
N VAL A 69 6.84 16.87 -16.41
CA VAL A 69 7.39 15.70 -17.11
C VAL A 69 7.87 16.16 -18.48
N LYS A 70 9.18 16.11 -18.70
CA LYS A 70 9.83 16.55 -19.95
C LYS A 70 9.47 18.00 -20.31
N GLY A 71 9.56 18.91 -19.33
CA GLY A 71 9.26 20.34 -19.53
C GLY A 71 7.77 20.67 -19.69
N ARG A 72 6.87 19.73 -19.43
CA ARG A 72 5.41 19.94 -19.54
C ARG A 72 4.72 19.52 -18.25
N LEU A 73 3.86 20.38 -17.73
CA LEU A 73 3.01 20.05 -16.61
C LEU A 73 2.00 18.96 -17.02
N ARG A 74 1.99 17.85 -16.28
CA ARG A 74 1.10 16.71 -16.49
C ARG A 74 0.26 16.47 -15.25
N SER A 75 -1.05 16.33 -15.43
CA SER A 75 -1.96 15.95 -14.34
C SER A 75 -1.80 14.48 -14.02
N ILE A 76 -1.68 14.17 -12.74
CA ILE A 76 -1.59 12.84 -12.17
C ILE A 76 -2.77 12.67 -11.22
N SER A 77 -3.52 11.59 -11.36
CA SER A 77 -4.58 11.20 -10.44
C SER A 77 -4.45 9.73 -10.08
N GLY A 78 -4.87 9.38 -8.88
CA GLY A 78 -4.76 8.02 -8.39
C GLY A 78 -5.45 7.84 -7.05
N LYS A 79 -5.26 6.65 -6.50
CA LYS A 79 -5.79 6.27 -5.20
C LYS A 79 -4.72 5.45 -4.49
N ILE A 80 -4.41 5.85 -3.27
CA ILE A 80 -3.47 5.17 -2.39
C ILE A 80 -4.28 4.20 -1.53
N ASP A 81 -3.94 2.92 -1.56
CA ASP A 81 -4.66 1.89 -0.78
C ASP A 81 -4.54 2.14 0.72
N ARG A 82 -3.36 2.60 1.18
CA ARG A 82 -3.13 2.99 2.59
C ARG A 82 -2.15 4.15 2.71
N LEU A 83 -2.54 5.17 3.48
CA LEU A 83 -1.69 6.30 3.86
C LEU A 83 -1.63 6.38 5.38
N ALA A 84 -0.45 6.17 5.96
CA ALA A 84 -0.21 6.38 7.38
C ALA A 84 0.54 7.68 7.59
N VAL A 85 0.01 8.58 8.41
CA VAL A 85 0.63 9.87 8.73
C VAL A 85 0.97 9.89 10.20
N THR A 86 2.26 9.97 10.50
CA THR A 86 2.80 10.12 11.86
C THR A 86 3.46 11.49 12.01
N PRO A 87 3.81 11.92 13.24
CA PRO A 87 4.61 13.14 13.42
C PRO A 87 5.97 13.09 12.69
N GLN A 88 6.57 11.90 12.52
CA GLN A 88 7.92 11.72 11.96
C GLN A 88 7.92 11.48 10.45
N LYS A 89 6.95 10.73 9.92
CA LYS A 89 6.91 10.31 8.51
C LYS A 89 5.50 10.10 7.97
N VAL A 90 5.40 10.11 6.65
CA VAL A 90 4.23 9.72 5.86
C VAL A 90 4.58 8.41 5.14
N SER A 91 3.75 7.39 5.26
CA SER A 91 3.99 6.08 4.63
C SER A 91 2.83 5.72 3.70
N ILE A 92 3.18 5.50 2.43
CA ILE A 92 2.30 5.05 1.36
C ILE A 92 2.42 3.53 1.25
N VAL A 93 1.30 2.82 1.21
CA VAL A 93 1.29 1.39 0.87
C VAL A 93 0.23 1.11 -0.19
N ASP A 94 0.63 0.29 -1.16
CA ASP A 94 -0.20 -0.20 -2.25
C ASP A 94 -0.18 -1.73 -2.24
N TYR A 95 -1.35 -2.34 -2.40
CA TYR A 95 -1.56 -3.77 -2.26
C TYR A 95 -1.51 -4.46 -3.61
N LYS A 96 -0.79 -5.58 -3.65
CA LYS A 96 -0.59 -6.36 -4.88
C LYS A 96 -0.94 -7.82 -4.66
N THR A 97 -1.58 -8.42 -5.67
CA THR A 97 -2.02 -9.83 -5.66
C THR A 97 -1.28 -10.68 -6.68
N ASN A 98 -0.09 -10.25 -7.14
CA ASN A 98 0.70 -10.94 -8.16
C ASN A 98 0.98 -12.40 -7.81
N ARG A 99 0.94 -13.28 -8.83
CA ARG A 99 1.28 -14.70 -8.74
C ARG A 99 2.30 -15.08 -9.83
N PRO A 100 3.55 -15.46 -9.47
CA PRO A 100 4.14 -15.38 -8.13
C PRO A 100 4.35 -13.92 -7.69
N ALA A 101 4.35 -13.68 -6.38
CA ALA A 101 4.76 -12.39 -5.83
C ALA A 101 6.29 -12.23 -5.98
N PRO A 102 6.78 -11.01 -6.33
CA PRO A 102 8.20 -10.67 -6.29
C PRO A 102 8.82 -11.02 -4.93
N LYS A 103 10.03 -11.57 -4.94
CA LYS A 103 10.77 -11.93 -3.73
C LYS A 103 11.48 -10.73 -3.11
N ASP A 104 11.91 -9.81 -3.94
CA ASP A 104 12.64 -8.61 -3.57
C ASP A 104 12.39 -7.47 -4.57
N LEU A 105 13.03 -6.32 -4.31
CA LEU A 105 12.88 -5.10 -5.11
C LEU A 105 13.30 -5.28 -6.58
N ALA A 106 14.27 -6.16 -6.89
CA ALA A 106 14.75 -6.35 -8.26
C ALA A 106 13.73 -7.06 -9.15
N GLU A 107 12.83 -7.85 -8.54
CA GLU A 107 11.71 -8.51 -9.22
C GLU A 107 10.46 -7.62 -9.31
N VAL A 108 10.43 -6.45 -8.67
CA VAL A 108 9.26 -5.55 -8.69
C VAL A 108 9.10 -4.92 -10.07
N PRO A 109 7.90 -4.98 -10.69
CA PRO A 109 7.62 -4.29 -11.95
C PRO A 109 7.93 -2.79 -11.87
N PRO A 110 8.71 -2.23 -12.82
CA PRO A 110 9.10 -0.81 -12.80
C PRO A 110 7.91 0.16 -12.74
N ALA A 111 6.77 -0.24 -13.31
CA ALA A 111 5.53 0.54 -13.26
C ALA A 111 5.03 0.77 -11.82
N TYR A 112 5.18 -0.21 -10.92
CA TYR A 112 4.78 -0.06 -9.52
C TYR A 112 5.68 0.91 -8.77
N VAL A 113 7.00 0.86 -9.05
CA VAL A 113 7.96 1.83 -8.50
C VAL A 113 7.62 3.24 -8.97
N LEU A 114 7.37 3.41 -10.27
CA LEU A 114 7.02 4.71 -10.84
C LEU A 114 5.70 5.25 -10.27
N GLN A 115 4.67 4.41 -10.14
CA GLN A 115 3.39 4.80 -9.54
C GLN A 115 3.59 5.36 -8.13
N LEU A 116 4.30 4.66 -7.26
CA LEU A 116 4.54 5.11 -5.89
C LEU A 116 5.48 6.33 -5.83
N ALA A 117 6.42 6.45 -6.76
CA ALA A 117 7.26 7.63 -6.88
C ALA A 117 6.44 8.88 -7.25
N LEU A 118 5.47 8.75 -8.16
CA LEU A 118 4.54 9.83 -8.49
C LEU A 118 3.69 10.24 -7.28
N TYR A 119 3.15 9.27 -6.53
CA TYR A 119 2.38 9.57 -5.32
C TYR A 119 3.22 10.23 -4.24
N ARG A 120 4.46 9.76 -4.05
CA ARG A 120 5.43 10.39 -3.15
C ARG A 120 5.68 11.84 -3.53
N ALA A 121 5.98 12.12 -4.80
CA ALA A 121 6.24 13.47 -5.28
C ALA A 121 5.04 14.42 -5.11
N LEU A 122 3.80 13.91 -5.24
CA LEU A 122 2.60 14.69 -4.99
C LEU A 122 2.36 14.97 -3.49
N LEU A 123 2.78 14.07 -2.60
CA LEU A 123 2.59 14.20 -1.16
C LEU A 123 3.69 15.02 -0.47
N GLU A 124 4.93 14.96 -0.94
CA GLU A 124 6.06 15.67 -0.32
C GLU A 124 5.79 17.16 -0.04
N PRO A 125 5.23 17.95 -0.97
CA PRO A 125 4.90 19.36 -0.70
C PRO A 125 3.85 19.57 0.40
N LEU A 126 2.99 18.58 0.65
CA LEU A 126 1.90 18.66 1.62
C LEU A 126 2.37 18.36 3.06
N TYR A 127 3.56 17.76 3.22
CA TYR A 127 4.09 17.33 4.52
C TYR A 127 5.53 17.85 4.74
N PRO A 128 5.72 19.18 4.83
CA PRO A 128 7.04 19.75 5.05
C PRO A 128 7.67 19.20 6.34
N GLY A 129 8.94 18.82 6.26
CA GLY A 129 9.71 18.28 7.38
C GLY A 129 9.41 16.82 7.73
N ARG A 130 8.60 16.11 6.94
CA ARG A 130 8.35 14.66 7.11
C ARG A 130 8.85 13.88 5.91
N ALA A 131 9.55 12.78 6.16
CA ALA A 131 9.92 11.86 5.10
C ALA A 131 8.66 11.17 4.54
N VAL A 132 8.52 11.13 3.22
CA VAL A 132 7.46 10.36 2.55
C VAL A 132 8.05 9.05 2.04
N THR A 133 7.68 7.93 2.65
CA THR A 133 8.16 6.59 2.32
C THR A 133 7.08 5.79 1.60
N ALA A 134 7.48 4.77 0.84
CA ALA A 134 6.54 3.91 0.13
C ALA A 134 6.93 2.43 0.23
N ALA A 135 5.94 1.55 0.25
CA ALA A 135 6.14 0.11 0.19
C ALA A 135 5.02 -0.58 -0.57
N LEU A 136 5.32 -1.74 -1.14
CA LEU A 136 4.35 -2.65 -1.75
C LEU A 136 4.07 -3.79 -0.76
N LEU A 137 2.80 -4.07 -0.50
CA LEU A 137 2.39 -5.23 0.28
C LEU A 137 1.76 -6.25 -0.65
N PHE A 138 2.45 -7.36 -0.85
CA PHE A 138 1.93 -8.51 -1.58
C PHE A 138 1.11 -9.36 -0.62
N THR A 139 -0.16 -9.60 -0.94
CA THR A 139 -1.10 -10.26 0.00
C THR A 139 -1.18 -11.78 -0.17
N GLU A 140 -0.75 -12.30 -1.32
CA GLU A 140 -0.70 -13.75 -1.60
C GLU A 140 0.44 -14.45 -0.84
N ALA A 141 1.58 -13.79 -0.76
CA ALA A 141 2.65 -14.13 0.18
C ALA A 141 2.90 -12.85 0.98
N PRO A 142 2.55 -12.78 2.28
CA PRO A 142 2.49 -11.55 3.09
C PRO A 142 3.88 -10.91 3.21
N ARG A 143 4.26 -10.19 2.15
CA ARG A 143 5.60 -9.66 1.92
C ARG A 143 5.49 -8.17 1.72
N LEU A 144 6.21 -7.45 2.56
CA LEU A 144 6.47 -6.04 2.37
C LEU A 144 7.75 -5.87 1.58
N ILE A 145 7.68 -5.10 0.50
CA ILE A 145 8.85 -4.63 -0.22
C ILE A 145 8.86 -3.11 -0.10
N GLU A 146 9.73 -2.61 0.78
CA GLU A 146 9.98 -1.17 0.89
C GLU A 146 10.66 -0.67 -0.38
N LEU A 147 10.25 0.52 -0.84
CA LEU A 147 10.87 1.19 -1.98
C LEU A 147 11.88 2.22 -1.47
N PRO A 148 13.20 2.02 -1.65
CA PRO A 148 14.20 3.00 -1.30
C PRO A 148 13.96 4.32 -2.02
N ALA A 149 14.23 5.45 -1.35
CA ALA A 149 14.06 6.79 -1.93
C ALA A 149 14.74 6.90 -3.30
N ARG A 150 16.00 6.45 -3.41
CA ARG A 150 16.77 6.42 -4.65
C ARG A 150 16.07 5.66 -5.78
N ALA A 151 15.41 4.53 -5.50
CA ALA A 151 14.72 3.76 -6.55
C ALA A 151 13.52 4.52 -7.13
N MET A 152 12.81 5.27 -6.26
CA MET A 152 11.71 6.14 -6.67
C MET A 152 12.22 7.38 -7.41
N ASP A 153 13.30 8.00 -6.93
CA ASP A 153 13.92 9.17 -7.56
C ASP A 153 14.42 8.82 -8.97
N ASP A 154 15.11 7.69 -9.11
CA ASP A 154 15.57 7.16 -10.40
C ASP A 154 14.38 6.87 -11.36
N ALA A 155 13.25 6.40 -10.82
CA ALA A 155 12.05 6.15 -11.63
C ALA A 155 11.43 7.45 -12.15
N LEU A 156 11.38 8.50 -11.32
CA LEU A 156 10.93 9.83 -11.75
C LEU A 156 11.88 10.43 -12.78
N ALA A 157 13.20 10.38 -12.55
CA ALA A 157 14.19 10.90 -13.47
C ALA A 157 14.05 10.29 -14.88
N ARG A 158 13.88 8.97 -14.97
CA ARG A 158 13.61 8.28 -16.25
C ARG A 158 12.32 8.76 -16.93
N LEU A 159 11.28 9.07 -16.17
CA LEU A 159 10.02 9.60 -16.71
C LEU A 159 10.21 11.04 -17.21
N THR A 160 10.90 11.88 -16.44
CA THR A 160 11.10 13.31 -16.73
C THR A 160 12.17 13.56 -17.78
N GLY A 161 13.02 12.58 -18.07
CA GLY A 161 14.15 12.71 -19.01
C GLY A 161 15.31 13.54 -18.45
N ALA A 162 15.45 13.57 -17.12
CA ALA A 162 16.52 14.25 -16.39
C ALA A 162 17.65 13.28 -16.00
#